data_AF-A0A9E5P9X4-F1
#
_entry.id   AF-A0A9E5P9X4-F1
#
_cell.length_a   1.000
_cell.length_b   1.000
_cell.length_c   1.000
_cell.angle_alpha   90.00
_cell.angle_beta   90.00
_cell.angle_gamma   90.00
#
_symmetry.space_group_name_H-M   'P 1'
#
loop_
_entity.id
_entity.type
_entity.pdbx_description
1 polymer ?
#
loop_
_entity_poly.entity_id
_entity_poly.type
_entity_poly.pdbx_seq_one_letter_code
_entity_poly.pdbx_strand_id
1 'polypeptide(L)'
;TGQAQPDPWYEWARSEPHQRQEFFEVTCCPPNVLRLLAALPGHFYSTSDEGIWVNVYGASEVAWQLPDGRRFGLRQETDYPWSGTVEIEFTEAQGPFSLFVR
;
A
#
# COMPACT_ATOMS: atom_id res chain seq x y z
N THR A 1 14.96 -15.02 -49.16
CA THR A 1 15.39 -15.25 -47.77
C THR A 1 16.07 -14.00 -47.27
N GLY A 2 15.32 -13.08 -46.66
CA GLY A 2 15.86 -11.82 -46.17
C GLY A 2 15.22 -11.52 -44.83
N GLN A 3 15.94 -11.80 -43.74
CA GLN A 3 15.54 -11.32 -42.42
C GLN A 3 15.64 -9.80 -42.46
N ALA A 4 14.54 -9.11 -42.12
CA ALA A 4 14.54 -7.67 -41.98
C ALA A 4 15.58 -7.27 -40.93
N GLN A 5 16.45 -6.33 -41.29
CA GLN A 5 17.45 -5.80 -40.38
C GLN A 5 16.72 -5.03 -39.26
N PRO A 6 17.04 -5.27 -37.98
CA PRO A 6 16.36 -4.60 -36.88
C PRO A 6 16.57 -3.09 -36.98
N ASP A 7 15.47 -2.35 -36.85
CA ASP A 7 15.43 -0.90 -36.90
C ASP A 7 16.36 -0.31 -35.80
N PRO A 8 17.36 0.52 -36.16
CA PRO A 8 18.30 1.11 -35.20
C PRO A 8 17.63 2.06 -34.20
N TRP A 9 16.38 2.47 -34.42
CA TRP A 9 15.61 3.34 -33.53
C TRP A 9 14.83 2.57 -32.45
N TYR A 10 14.87 1.24 -32.45
CA TYR A 10 14.15 0.42 -31.47
C TYR A 10 15.10 -0.43 -30.62
N GLU A 11 15.62 0.18 -29.55
CA GLU A 11 16.45 -0.49 -28.54
C GLU A 11 15.71 -1.61 -27.75
N TRP A 12 14.38 -1.57 -27.67
CA TRP A 12 13.60 -2.56 -26.89
C TRP A 12 13.62 -3.97 -27.50
N ALA A 13 13.98 -4.13 -28.77
CA ALA A 13 14.19 -5.47 -29.34
C ALA A 13 15.36 -6.23 -28.67
N ARG A 14 16.13 -5.56 -27.79
CA ARG A 14 17.19 -6.14 -26.95
C ARG A 14 16.80 -6.28 -25.47
N SER A 15 15.60 -5.90 -25.04
CA SER A 15 15.20 -6.11 -23.64
C SER A 15 14.93 -7.58 -23.40
N GLU A 16 15.68 -8.21 -22.49
CA GLU A 16 15.37 -9.56 -22.02
C GLU A 16 13.97 -9.54 -21.37
N PRO A 17 12.98 -10.29 -21.89
CA PRO A 17 11.57 -10.21 -21.46
C PRO A 17 11.31 -10.66 -20.01
N HIS A 18 12.37 -11.00 -19.27
CA HIS A 18 12.32 -11.49 -17.89
C HIS A 18 12.96 -10.52 -16.88
N GLN A 19 13.30 -9.31 -17.30
CA GLN A 19 13.80 -8.26 -16.42
C GLN A 19 12.80 -7.11 -16.31
N ARG A 20 12.80 -6.40 -15.16
CA ARG A 20 12.01 -5.17 -15.02
C ARG A 20 12.46 -4.16 -16.06
N GLN A 21 11.50 -3.60 -16.78
CA GLN A 21 11.73 -2.50 -17.71
C GLN A 21 11.28 -1.20 -17.06
N GLU A 22 11.99 -0.11 -17.35
CA GLU A 22 11.58 1.22 -16.90
C GLU A 22 10.24 1.62 -17.52
N PHE A 23 10.02 1.26 -18.79
CA PHE A 23 8.80 1.58 -19.52
C PHE A 23 8.49 0.51 -20.58
N PHE A 24 7.22 0.42 -20.96
CA PHE A 24 6.73 -0.44 -22.04
C PHE A 24 5.99 0.43 -23.07
N GLU A 25 5.91 0.01 -24.32
CA GLU A 25 5.08 0.73 -25.30
C GLU A 25 3.60 0.71 -24.91
N VAL A 26 3.13 -0.40 -24.34
CA VAL A 26 1.78 -0.54 -23.76
C VAL A 26 1.87 -0.51 -22.24
N THR A 27 1.61 0.66 -21.64
CA THR A 27 1.80 0.92 -20.22
C THR A 27 0.54 0.80 -19.38
N CYS A 28 -0.09 -0.38 -19.35
CA CYS A 28 -1.20 -0.62 -18.41
C CYS A 28 -0.69 -0.96 -17.00
N CYS A 29 0.41 -1.71 -16.86
CA CYS A 29 0.89 -2.19 -15.56
C CYS A 29 1.62 -1.11 -14.73
N PRO A 30 2.60 -0.36 -15.26
CA PRO A 30 3.37 0.60 -14.46
C PRO A 30 2.50 1.64 -13.72
N PRO A 31 1.54 2.34 -14.36
CA PRO A 31 0.70 3.30 -13.65
C PRO A 31 -0.28 2.63 -12.68
N ASN A 32 -0.71 1.39 -12.96
CA ASN A 32 -1.60 0.65 -12.06
C ASN A 32 -0.89 0.23 -10.76
N VAL A 33 0.37 -0.17 -10.83
CA VAL A 33 1.16 -0.48 -9.63
C VAL A 33 1.40 0.80 -8.83
N LEU A 34 1.76 1.90 -9.50
CA LEU A 34 2.00 3.18 -8.84
C LEU A 34 0.76 3.69 -8.10
N ARG A 35 -0.43 3.67 -8.73
CA ARG A 35 -1.67 4.11 -8.06
C ARG A 35 -2.03 3.24 -6.85
N LEU A 36 -1.74 1.94 -6.91
CA LEU A 36 -2.00 1.03 -5.81
C LEU A 36 -1.08 1.34 -4.62
N LEU A 37 0.22 1.52 -4.87
CA LEU A 37 1.18 1.90 -3.83
C LEU A 37 0.86 3.26 -3.21
N ALA A 38 0.43 4.22 -4.02
CA ALA A 38 -0.01 5.52 -3.52
C ALA A 38 -1.28 5.44 -2.64
N ALA A 39 -2.20 4.53 -2.96
CA ALA A 39 -3.43 4.31 -2.19
C ALA A 39 -3.25 3.40 -0.97
N LEU A 40 -2.12 2.68 -0.88
CA LEU A 40 -1.87 1.67 0.15
C LEU A 40 -2.08 2.17 1.59
N PRO A 41 -1.67 3.39 2.00
CA PRO A 41 -1.91 3.88 3.36
C PRO A 41 -3.40 3.90 3.74
N GLY A 42 -4.29 4.17 2.77
CA GLY A 42 -5.74 4.17 2.97
C GLY A 42 -6.35 2.79 3.19
N HIS A 43 -5.57 1.71 3.06
CA HIS A 43 -6.01 0.34 3.29
C HIS A 43 -5.56 -0.23 4.65
N PHE A 44 -4.77 0.53 5.43
CA PHE A 44 -4.30 0.06 6.74
C PHE A 44 -5.43 -0.10 7.75
N TYR A 45 -6.37 0.85 7.74
CA TYR A 45 -7.44 0.94 8.73
C TYR A 45 -8.79 1.13 8.05
N SER A 46 -9.84 0.68 8.71
CA SER A 46 -11.22 1.06 8.41
C SER A 46 -11.98 1.37 9.69
N THR A 47 -13.00 2.23 9.60
CA THR A 47 -13.81 2.67 10.74
C THR A 47 -15.28 2.35 10.52
N SER A 48 -15.98 1.97 11.59
CA SER A 48 -17.44 1.86 11.65
C SER A 48 -17.96 2.49 12.94
N ASP A 49 -19.28 2.47 13.16
CA ASP A 49 -19.90 2.93 14.41
C ASP A 49 -19.42 2.12 15.64
N GLU A 50 -18.95 0.89 15.42
CA GLU A 50 -18.42 0.01 16.48
C GLU A 50 -16.98 0.34 16.87
N GLY A 51 -16.17 0.84 15.93
CA GLY A 51 -14.78 1.21 16.19
C GLY A 51 -13.85 1.08 14.98
N ILE A 52 -12.62 0.63 15.25
CA ILE A 52 -11.49 0.67 14.32
C ILE A 52 -11.06 -0.75 13.96
N TRP A 53 -10.82 -1.01 12.68
CA TRP A 53 -10.29 -2.27 12.17
C TRP A 53 -8.86 -2.07 11.68
N VAL A 54 -7.95 -2.94 12.10
CA VAL A 54 -6.56 -3.01 11.61
C VAL A 54 -6.48 -4.12 10.56
N ASN A 55 -6.34 -3.74 9.28
CA ASN A 55 -6.35 -4.66 8.15
C ASN A 55 -4.92 -5.01 7.68
N VAL A 56 -4.00 -4.04 7.73
CA VAL A 56 -2.61 -4.19 7.32
C VAL A 56 -1.70 -3.86 8.50
N TYR A 57 -0.76 -4.77 8.78
CA TYR A 57 0.28 -4.59 9.78
C TYR A 57 1.52 -3.97 9.14
N GLY A 58 1.96 -2.85 9.70
CA GLY A 58 3.15 -2.13 9.25
C GLY A 58 3.33 -0.84 10.06
N ALA A 59 4.58 -0.41 10.20
CA ALA A 59 4.91 0.82 10.91
C ALA A 59 4.13 2.00 10.33
N SER A 60 3.25 2.60 11.14
CA SER A 60 2.31 3.63 10.69
C SER A 60 1.76 4.45 11.84
N GLU A 61 1.27 5.64 11.53
CA GLU A 61 0.62 6.55 12.47
C GLU A 61 -0.60 7.17 11.78
N VAL A 62 -1.73 7.21 12.48
CA VAL A 62 -2.98 7.77 11.98
C VAL A 62 -3.64 8.62 13.06
N ALA A 63 -4.15 9.78 12.66
CA ALA A 63 -5.07 10.61 13.45
C ALA A 63 -6.35 10.79 12.63
N TRP A 64 -7.49 10.36 13.18
CA TRP A 64 -8.75 10.33 12.47
C TRP A 64 -9.96 10.45 13.41
N GLN A 65 -11.17 10.31 12.86
CA GLN A 65 -12.42 10.33 13.60
C GLN A 65 -13.33 9.16 13.22
N LEU A 66 -14.03 8.61 14.21
CA LEU A 66 -15.13 7.68 13.99
C LEU A 66 -16.31 8.39 13.29
N PRO A 67 -17.29 7.64 12.73
CA PRO A 67 -18.45 8.23 12.07
C PRO A 67 -19.26 9.18 12.96
N ASP A 68 -19.28 8.94 14.27
CA ASP A 68 -19.95 9.79 15.27
C ASP A 68 -19.13 11.03 15.71
N GLY A 69 -17.93 11.23 15.12
CA GLY A 69 -17.08 12.39 15.33
C GLY A 69 -16.06 12.26 16.47
N ARG A 70 -16.05 11.15 17.22
CA ARG A 70 -15.02 10.91 18.25
C ARG A 70 -13.66 10.74 17.60
N ARG A 71 -12.67 11.49 18.09
CA ARG A 71 -11.30 11.41 17.56
C ARG A 71 -10.50 10.29 18.19
N PHE A 72 -9.58 9.76 17.40
CA PHE A 72 -8.57 8.82 17.85
C PHE A 72 -7.25 9.04 17.12
N GLY A 73 -6.18 8.61 17.77
CA GLY A 73 -4.84 8.51 17.23
C GLY A 73 -4.31 7.12 17.51
N LEU A 74 -3.72 6.46 16.52
CA LEU A 74 -3.20 5.10 16.62
C LEU A 74 -1.84 5.01 15.93
N ARG A 75 -0.88 4.40 16.61
CA ARG A 75 0.48 4.16 16.12
C ARG A 75 0.77 2.65 16.17
N GLN A 76 1.22 2.12 15.05
CA GLN A 76 1.74 0.75 14.95
C GLN A 76 3.27 0.80 14.93
N GLU A 77 3.90 0.06 15.83
CA GLU A 77 5.34 -0.21 15.80
C GLU A 77 5.55 -1.70 15.55
N THR A 78 6.18 -2.04 14.43
CA THR A 78 6.39 -3.42 14.02
C THR A 78 7.48 -3.51 12.95
N ASP A 79 8.16 -4.64 12.93
CA ASP A 79 9.05 -5.07 11.83
C ASP A 79 8.34 -6.08 10.91
N TYR A 80 7.01 -6.13 10.91
CA TYR A 80 6.23 -6.88 9.94
C TYR A 80 6.59 -6.41 8.52
N PRO A 81 6.82 -7.30 7.54
CA PRO A 81 6.51 -8.74 7.54
C PRO A 81 7.62 -9.67 8.06
N TRP A 82 8.74 -9.14 8.56
CA TRP A 82 9.89 -9.93 9.00
C TRP A 82 9.72 -10.52 10.40
N SER A 83 9.02 -9.79 11.28
CA SER A 83 8.63 -10.23 12.62
C SER A 83 7.11 -10.23 12.78
N GLY A 84 6.59 -11.16 13.59
CA GLY A 84 5.17 -11.26 13.91
C GLY A 84 4.71 -10.37 15.07
N THR A 85 5.64 -9.69 15.76
CA THR A 85 5.29 -8.79 16.88
C THR A 85 4.77 -7.47 16.34
N VAL A 86 3.59 -7.07 16.80
CA VAL A 86 2.96 -5.77 16.47
C VAL A 86 2.57 -5.09 17.77
N GLU A 87 3.14 -3.92 18.01
CA GLU A 87 2.77 -3.05 19.12
C GLU A 87 1.81 -1.97 18.60
N ILE A 88 0.69 -1.80 19.30
CA ILE A 88 -0.35 -0.81 18.95
C ILE A 88 -0.51 0.13 20.13
N GLU A 89 -0.21 1.40 19.90
CA GLU A 89 -0.36 2.48 20.88
C GLU A 89 -1.50 3.41 20.44
N PHE A 90 -2.36 3.80 21.39
CA PHE A 90 -3.31 4.88 21.19
C PHE A 90 -2.71 6.21 21.61
N THR A 91 -2.43 7.09 20.66
CA THR A 91 -1.93 8.45 20.91
C THR A 91 -3.05 9.44 21.25
N GLU A 92 -4.29 9.15 20.84
CA GLU A 92 -5.52 9.83 21.27
C GLU A 92 -6.68 8.82 21.32
N ALA A 93 -7.56 8.90 22.33
CA ALA A 93 -8.76 8.06 22.40
C ALA A 93 -9.92 8.80 23.08
N GLN A 94 -10.89 9.26 22.30
CA GLN A 94 -12.09 9.91 22.84
C GLN A 94 -13.21 8.90 23.08
N GLY A 95 -13.31 8.43 24.32
CA GLY A 95 -14.38 7.54 24.76
C GLY A 95 -14.21 6.08 24.33
N PRO A 96 -15.18 5.21 24.66
CA PRO A 96 -15.05 3.77 24.47
C PRO A 96 -15.39 3.35 23.03
N PHE A 97 -14.51 2.61 22.38
CA PHE A 97 -14.76 1.98 21.07
C PHE A 97 -14.00 0.66 20.98
N SER A 98 -14.38 -0.18 20.02
CA SER A 98 -13.72 -1.46 19.80
C SER A 98 -12.52 -1.32 18.87
N LEU A 99 -11.48 -2.11 19.13
CA LEU A 99 -10.39 -2.35 18.20
C LEU A 99 -10.51 -3.78 17.67
N PHE A 100 -10.65 -3.93 16.37
CA PHE A 100 -10.70 -5.22 15.69
C PHE A 100 -9.37 -5.47 14.98
N VAL A 101 -8.78 -6.63 15.24
CA VAL A 101 -7.50 -7.06 14.67
C VAL A 101 -7.71 -8.30 13.80
N ARG A 102 -7.08 -8.33 12.61
CA ARG A 102 -7.21 -9.42 11.63
C ARG A 102 -6.33 -10.61 11.95
#